data_AF-A0A9E5I2U0-F1
#
_entry.id   AF-A0A9E5I2U0-F1
#
_cell.length_a   1.000
_cell.length_b   1.000
_cell.length_c   1.000
_cell.angle_alpha   90.00
_cell.angle_beta   90.00
_cell.angle_gamma   90.00
#
_symmetry.space_group_name_H-M   'P 1'
#
loop_
_entity.id
_entity.type
_entity.pdbx_description
1 polymer ?
#
loop_
_entity_poly.entity_id
_entity_poly.type
_entity_poly.pdbx_seq_one_letter_code
_entity_poly.pdbx_strand_id
1 'polypeptide(L)'
;MRTSQAINAVGSIPKAIDGPCAWRGSDLAQKSDWIVHWTSAQVAELERAAEHFASTGLALENITPESFPLQNLSSLIGGQLQELLHGRGFVMLRGLPIANWSIEKAATIYMGIGRHMGSLRSSNGKGHLLGHVRDQGAKVEAGARFYQTNKKLDYHTDSADIVGLLCLQKAKQGGESFIASSMAVYNELVKRRPDLIPAMFTPYPTDRRGEVPEGRDPWFEIPIFNWYHGELSCVYLRHYIEEAQRRFPNAPRLTKEQVEVMDLIDAILQEPGFPLQMAFEPGDIQLL
;
A
#
# COMPACT_ATOMS: atom_id res chain seq x y z
N MET A 1 -31.02 7.05 12.42
CA MET A 1 -30.42 8.40 12.42
C MET A 1 -29.31 8.45 13.45
N ARG A 2 -28.06 8.29 13.04
CA ARG A 2 -26.89 8.74 13.81
C ARG A 2 -26.40 9.98 13.09
N THR A 3 -26.45 11.11 13.77
CA THR A 3 -25.85 12.36 13.31
C THR A 3 -24.36 12.12 13.16
N SER A 4 -23.89 12.04 11.91
CA SER A 4 -22.47 11.97 11.57
C SER A 4 -21.81 13.23 12.11
N GLN A 5 -20.90 13.10 13.08
CA GLN A 5 -19.90 14.13 13.30
C GLN A 5 -19.22 14.40 11.96
N ALA A 6 -19.13 15.67 11.57
CA ALA A 6 -18.55 16.06 10.29
C ALA A 6 -17.11 15.52 10.22
N ILE A 7 -16.89 14.54 9.35
CA ILE A 7 -15.57 14.16 8.88
C ILE A 7 -14.96 15.47 8.36
N ASN A 8 -13.80 15.87 8.90
CA ASN A 8 -13.08 17.10 8.54
C ASN A 8 -13.67 18.43 9.05
N ALA A 9 -14.01 18.54 10.34
CA ALA A 9 -14.18 19.86 10.96
C ALA A 9 -12.85 20.65 10.88
N VAL A 10 -12.77 21.66 10.01
CA VAL A 10 -11.53 22.36 9.64
C VAL A 10 -10.72 22.89 10.84
N GLY A 11 -11.40 23.21 11.95
CA GLY A 11 -10.75 23.69 13.18
C GLY A 11 -10.01 22.63 14.00
N SER A 12 -10.21 21.33 13.74
CA SER A 12 -9.50 20.24 14.42
C SER A 12 -8.36 19.63 13.61
N ILE A 13 -8.12 20.12 12.39
CA ILE A 13 -7.06 19.65 11.50
C ILE A 13 -5.70 20.00 12.12
N PRO A 14 -4.78 19.03 12.28
CA PRO A 14 -3.48 19.27 12.90
C PRO A 14 -2.60 20.20 12.05
N LYS A 15 -1.79 21.05 12.68
CA LYS A 15 -0.83 21.90 11.95
C LYS A 15 0.42 21.14 11.50
N ALA A 16 0.65 19.95 12.09
CA ALA A 16 1.68 19.01 11.73
C ALA A 16 1.31 17.64 12.31
N ILE A 17 1.75 16.57 11.66
CA ILE A 17 1.76 15.21 12.17
C ILE A 17 3.17 14.91 12.67
N ASP A 18 3.28 14.61 13.95
CA ASP A 18 4.52 14.16 14.57
C ASP A 18 4.50 12.64 14.75
N GLY A 19 5.67 12.04 14.97
CA GLY A 19 5.81 10.62 15.31
C GLY A 19 6.55 9.80 14.25
N PRO A 20 6.66 8.48 14.46
CA PRO A 20 7.48 7.61 13.63
C PRO A 20 6.99 7.50 12.19
N CYS A 21 5.73 7.78 11.91
CA CYS A 21 5.13 7.74 10.58
C CYS A 21 5.51 8.95 9.70
N ALA A 22 5.97 10.06 10.28
CA ALA A 22 6.30 11.31 9.56
C ALA A 22 7.83 11.41 9.29
N TRP A 23 8.32 10.58 8.37
CA TRP A 23 9.75 10.45 8.05
C TRP A 23 10.09 10.94 6.63
N ARG A 24 11.36 11.30 6.41
CA ARG A 24 11.94 11.48 5.07
C ARG A 24 12.83 10.29 4.70
N GLY A 25 12.89 9.96 3.42
CA GLY A 25 13.69 8.84 2.93
C GLY A 25 15.17 8.98 3.25
N SER A 26 15.71 10.19 3.20
CA SER A 26 17.09 10.50 3.59
C SER A 26 17.41 10.14 5.05
N ASP A 27 16.45 10.30 5.97
CA ASP A 27 16.62 9.93 7.38
C ASP A 27 16.68 8.41 7.57
N LEU A 28 15.93 7.68 6.74
CA LEU A 28 15.83 6.21 6.81
C LEU A 28 16.89 5.48 6.00
N ALA A 29 17.41 6.10 4.94
CA ALA A 29 18.49 5.54 4.12
C ALA A 29 19.77 5.28 4.92
N GLN A 30 19.94 5.97 6.06
CA GLN A 30 21.06 5.80 6.99
C GLN A 30 20.80 4.75 8.08
N LYS A 31 19.63 4.12 8.07
CA LYS A 31 19.18 3.15 9.08
C LYS A 31 18.84 1.82 8.43
N SER A 32 18.91 0.76 9.21
CA SER A 32 18.52 -0.60 8.81
C SER A 32 17.46 -1.21 9.73
N ASP A 33 16.95 -0.44 10.69
CA ASP A 33 15.95 -0.88 11.68
C ASP A 33 14.59 -1.22 11.06
N TRP A 34 14.32 -0.74 9.86
CA TRP A 34 13.15 -1.09 9.04
C TRP A 34 13.33 -2.40 8.23
N ILE A 35 14.51 -3.04 8.31
CA ILE A 35 14.80 -4.34 7.70
C ILE A 35 14.89 -5.40 8.80
N VAL A 36 13.91 -6.31 8.82
CA VAL A 36 13.87 -7.45 9.74
C VAL A 36 14.36 -8.69 9.01
N HIS A 37 15.48 -9.25 9.48
CA HIS A 37 16.07 -10.44 8.88
C HIS A 37 15.48 -11.71 9.48
N TRP A 38 15.06 -12.64 8.61
CA TRP A 38 14.67 -13.97 9.04
C TRP A 38 15.88 -14.77 9.53
N THR A 39 15.75 -15.38 10.71
CA THR A 39 16.69 -16.39 11.18
C THR A 39 16.39 -17.76 10.56
N SER A 40 17.37 -18.65 10.49
CA SER A 40 17.15 -20.01 9.99
C SER A 40 16.08 -20.79 10.77
N ALA A 41 15.96 -20.55 12.09
CA ALA A 41 14.93 -21.18 12.91
C ALA A 41 13.52 -20.70 12.55
N GLN A 42 13.37 -19.40 12.28
CA GLN A 42 12.11 -18.79 11.85
C GLN A 42 11.72 -19.28 10.45
N VAL A 43 12.66 -19.31 9.50
CA VAL A 43 12.42 -19.90 8.17
C VAL A 43 11.95 -21.33 8.29
N ALA A 44 12.63 -22.16 9.10
CA ALA A 44 12.22 -23.55 9.29
C ALA A 44 10.81 -23.69 9.90
N GLU A 45 10.37 -22.73 10.73
CA GLU A 45 8.99 -22.70 11.24
C GLU A 45 7.98 -22.39 10.13
N LEU A 46 8.26 -21.40 9.28
CA LEU A 46 7.42 -21.09 8.11
C LEU A 46 7.29 -22.29 7.17
N GLU A 47 8.39 -23.01 6.95
CA GLU A 47 8.39 -24.21 6.11
C GLU A 47 7.55 -25.34 6.70
N ARG A 48 7.66 -25.61 8.00
CA ARG A 48 6.80 -26.60 8.69
C ARG A 48 5.33 -26.19 8.65
N ALA A 49 5.01 -24.91 8.81
CA ALA A 49 3.65 -24.41 8.70
C ALA A 49 3.08 -24.59 7.28
N ALA A 50 3.90 -24.38 6.25
CA ALA A 50 3.52 -24.63 4.86
C ALA A 50 3.30 -26.12 4.56
N GLU A 51 4.15 -27.00 5.09
CA GLU A 51 3.98 -28.45 4.99
C GLU A 51 2.71 -28.92 5.69
N HIS A 52 2.42 -28.36 6.87
CA HIS A 52 1.15 -28.61 7.56
C HIS A 52 -0.05 -28.16 6.72
N PHE A 53 -0.04 -26.92 6.21
CA PHE A 53 -1.10 -26.41 5.34
C PHE A 53 -1.33 -27.33 4.14
N ALA A 54 -0.27 -27.74 3.45
CA ALA A 54 -0.36 -28.66 2.32
C ALA A 54 -1.02 -30.00 2.69
N SER A 55 -0.75 -30.52 3.90
CA SER A 55 -1.38 -31.75 4.38
C SER A 55 -2.88 -31.64 4.67
N THR A 56 -3.41 -30.42 4.84
CA THR A 56 -4.85 -30.20 5.07
C THR A 56 -5.70 -30.40 3.81
N GLY A 57 -5.09 -30.30 2.62
CA GLY A 57 -5.81 -30.33 1.34
C GLY A 57 -6.72 -29.12 1.08
N LEU A 58 -6.64 -28.08 1.93
CA LEU A 58 -7.40 -26.85 1.73
C LEU A 58 -6.86 -26.07 0.52
N ALA A 59 -7.77 -25.43 -0.20
CA ALA A 59 -7.39 -24.46 -1.22
C ALA A 59 -6.74 -23.23 -0.57
N LEU A 60 -5.74 -22.65 -1.24
CA LEU A 60 -4.90 -21.59 -0.67
C LEU A 60 -5.69 -20.34 -0.25
N GLU A 61 -6.79 -20.05 -0.95
CA GLU A 61 -7.72 -18.96 -0.60
C GLU A 61 -8.41 -19.15 0.76
N ASN A 62 -8.45 -20.38 1.27
CA ASN A 62 -9.06 -20.73 2.56
C ASN A 62 -8.03 -20.87 3.68
N ILE A 63 -6.80 -20.37 3.48
CA ILE A 63 -5.77 -20.36 4.52
C ILE A 63 -6.24 -19.59 5.76
N THR A 64 -5.99 -20.15 6.93
CA THR A 64 -6.33 -19.60 8.24
C THR A 64 -5.13 -19.69 9.18
N PRO A 65 -5.10 -18.93 10.29
CA PRO A 65 -4.06 -19.08 11.30
C PRO A 65 -3.94 -20.51 11.85
N GLU A 66 -5.03 -21.27 11.89
CA GLU A 66 -5.07 -22.65 12.36
C GLU A 66 -4.49 -23.63 11.33
N SER A 67 -4.78 -23.43 10.05
CA SER A 67 -4.22 -24.27 8.96
C SER A 67 -2.78 -23.88 8.59
N PHE A 68 -2.28 -22.74 9.05
CA PHE A 68 -0.88 -22.30 8.94
C PHE A 68 -0.34 -21.88 10.32
N PRO A 69 -0.07 -22.83 11.24
CA PRO A 69 0.22 -22.51 12.63
C PRO A 69 1.62 -21.91 12.82
N LEU A 70 1.68 -20.74 13.49
CA LEU A 70 2.92 -20.05 13.87
C LEU A 70 2.99 -19.89 15.38
N GLN A 71 3.82 -20.70 16.04
CA GLN A 71 3.92 -20.72 17.50
C GLN A 71 4.87 -19.62 17.98
N ASN A 72 6.12 -19.64 17.52
CA ASN A 72 7.15 -18.69 17.98
C ASN A 72 7.15 -17.41 17.13
N LEU A 73 6.59 -17.47 15.92
CA LEU A 73 6.54 -16.33 15.00
C LEU A 73 5.36 -15.38 15.22
N SER A 74 4.34 -15.81 15.96
CA SER A 74 3.14 -15.00 16.25
C SER A 74 3.50 -13.64 16.88
N SER A 75 4.40 -13.62 17.85
CA SER A 75 4.83 -12.38 18.52
C SER A 75 5.63 -11.47 17.58
N LEU A 76 6.52 -12.03 16.74
CA LEU A 76 7.26 -11.24 15.76
C LEU A 76 6.30 -10.58 14.77
N ILE A 77 5.38 -11.35 14.20
CA ILE A 77 4.38 -10.87 13.23
C ILE A 77 3.48 -9.81 13.87
N GLY A 78 3.01 -10.03 15.10
CA GLY A 78 2.24 -9.05 15.85
C GLY A 78 3.02 -7.74 16.07
N GLY A 79 4.32 -7.82 16.38
CA GLY A 79 5.19 -6.65 16.48
C GLY A 79 5.33 -5.88 15.16
N GLN A 80 5.45 -6.59 14.03
CA GLN A 80 5.50 -5.95 12.72
C GLN A 80 4.17 -5.31 12.35
N LEU A 81 3.04 -5.93 12.71
CA LEU A 81 1.72 -5.33 12.53
C LEU A 81 1.57 -4.02 13.32
N GLN A 82 2.12 -3.94 14.54
CA GLN A 82 2.13 -2.69 15.31
C GLN A 82 3.01 -1.62 14.64
N GLU A 83 4.16 -1.99 14.07
CA GLU A 83 5.01 -1.05 13.34
C GLU A 83 4.33 -0.52 12.06
N LEU A 84 3.55 -1.36 11.37
CA LEU A 84 2.74 -0.97 10.21
C LEU A 84 1.61 -0.02 10.58
N LEU A 85 0.87 -0.30 11.67
CA LEU A 85 -0.33 0.49 12.01
C LEU A 85 -0.02 1.76 12.83
N HIS A 86 1.03 1.73 13.65
CA HIS A 86 1.30 2.78 14.64
C HIS A 86 2.75 3.26 14.65
N GLY A 87 3.64 2.57 13.94
CA GLY A 87 5.04 2.94 13.78
C GLY A 87 5.28 3.75 12.51
N ARG A 88 6.32 3.39 11.75
CA ARG A 88 6.68 4.08 10.51
C ARG A 88 5.73 3.84 9.34
N GLY A 89 4.86 2.83 9.41
CA GLY A 89 3.95 2.48 8.33
C GLY A 89 4.56 1.60 7.24
N PHE A 90 5.70 0.95 7.46
CA PHE A 90 6.24 -0.06 6.54
C PHE A 90 7.29 -0.95 7.21
N VAL A 91 7.55 -2.12 6.65
CA VAL A 91 8.69 -2.99 7.01
C VAL A 91 9.18 -3.78 5.80
N MET A 92 10.47 -4.14 5.81
CA MET A 92 11.05 -5.13 4.90
C MET A 92 11.43 -6.39 5.68
N LEU A 93 10.75 -7.51 5.41
CA LEU A 93 11.12 -8.83 5.94
C LEU A 93 12.06 -9.52 4.95
N ARG A 94 13.32 -9.70 5.31
CA ARG A 94 14.40 -10.06 4.38
C ARG A 94 14.95 -11.46 4.61
N GLY A 95 15.18 -12.17 3.51
CA GLY A 95 16.01 -13.37 3.48
C GLY A 95 15.27 -14.71 3.46
N LEU A 96 14.04 -14.78 2.92
CA LEU A 96 13.43 -16.08 2.65
C LEU A 96 14.23 -16.82 1.54
N PRO A 97 14.51 -18.12 1.68
CA PRO A 97 15.29 -18.89 0.70
C PRO A 97 14.43 -19.28 -0.51
N ILE A 98 13.83 -18.29 -1.17
CA ILE A 98 12.80 -18.48 -2.19
C ILE A 98 13.28 -19.30 -3.39
N ALA A 99 14.57 -19.26 -3.70
CA ALA A 99 15.19 -20.03 -4.77
C ALA A 99 15.11 -21.56 -4.55
N ASN A 100 14.94 -22.00 -3.30
CA ASN A 100 14.81 -23.40 -2.93
C ASN A 100 13.34 -23.86 -2.86
N TRP A 101 12.39 -22.96 -3.11
CA TRP A 101 10.96 -23.23 -2.98
C TRP A 101 10.29 -23.27 -4.34
N SER A 102 9.23 -24.09 -4.44
CA SER A 102 8.28 -23.94 -5.54
C SER A 102 7.48 -22.65 -5.37
N ILE A 103 6.85 -22.19 -6.45
CA ILE A 103 5.98 -21.00 -6.41
C ILE A 103 4.80 -21.23 -5.45
N GLU A 104 4.29 -22.46 -5.36
CA GLU A 104 3.18 -22.83 -4.48
C GLU A 104 3.59 -22.75 -3.00
N LYS A 105 4.80 -23.23 -2.66
CA LYS A 105 5.34 -23.11 -1.30
C LYS A 105 5.59 -21.65 -0.93
N ALA A 106 6.16 -20.87 -1.86
CA ALA A 106 6.33 -19.43 -1.73
C ALA A 106 5.01 -18.70 -1.45
N ALA A 107 3.99 -18.96 -2.27
CA ALA A 107 2.66 -18.37 -2.14
C ALA A 107 1.99 -18.76 -0.82
N THR A 108 2.11 -20.04 -0.42
CA THR A 108 1.59 -20.54 0.86
C THR A 108 2.21 -19.81 2.04
N ILE A 109 3.54 -19.69 2.07
CA ILE A 109 4.24 -18.99 3.16
C ILE A 109 3.87 -17.51 3.19
N TYR A 110 3.84 -16.86 2.03
CA TYR A 110 3.50 -15.45 1.92
C TYR A 110 2.07 -15.14 2.39
N MET A 111 1.08 -15.91 1.92
CA MET A 111 -0.31 -15.76 2.35
C MET A 111 -0.50 -16.19 3.82
N GLY A 112 0.23 -17.20 4.28
CA GLY A 112 0.23 -17.63 5.67
C GLY A 112 0.65 -16.51 6.61
N ILE A 113 1.78 -15.84 6.31
CA ILE A 113 2.23 -14.63 7.05
C ILE A 113 1.14 -13.55 7.03
N GLY A 114 0.61 -13.22 5.84
CA GLY A 114 -0.45 -12.22 5.71
C GLY A 114 -1.72 -12.56 6.50
N ARG A 115 -2.04 -13.85 6.65
CA ARG A 115 -3.20 -14.31 7.41
C ARG A 115 -3.06 -14.14 8.92
N HIS A 116 -1.83 -14.17 9.43
CA HIS A 116 -1.52 -13.80 10.82
C HIS A 116 -1.51 -12.29 11.05
N MET A 117 -1.47 -11.49 9.98
CA MET A 117 -1.57 -10.02 10.04
C MET A 117 -3.02 -9.52 9.88
N GLY A 118 -3.89 -10.27 9.21
CA GLY A 118 -5.30 -9.90 9.06
C GLY A 118 -6.09 -10.72 8.05
N SER A 119 -7.08 -10.06 7.43
CA SER A 119 -7.90 -10.64 6.36
C SER A 119 -7.32 -10.32 4.99
N LEU A 120 -7.08 -11.35 4.18
CA LEU A 120 -6.67 -11.17 2.79
C LEU A 120 -7.82 -10.58 1.98
N ARG A 121 -7.50 -9.59 1.13
CA ARG A 121 -8.47 -8.90 0.26
C ARG A 121 -8.19 -9.24 -1.20
N SER A 122 -9.25 -9.22 -2.02
CA SER A 122 -9.08 -9.39 -3.46
C SER A 122 -8.31 -8.20 -4.03
N SER A 123 -7.33 -8.50 -4.88
CA SER A 123 -6.51 -7.50 -5.58
C SER A 123 -7.17 -6.96 -6.86
N ASN A 124 -8.25 -7.59 -7.34
CA ASN A 124 -8.96 -7.19 -8.56
C ASN A 124 -10.40 -7.72 -8.64
N GLY A 125 -11.17 -7.25 -9.62
CA GLY A 125 -12.55 -7.69 -9.85
C GLY A 125 -12.74 -9.18 -10.19
N LYS A 126 -11.67 -9.98 -10.41
CA LYS A 126 -11.76 -11.44 -10.58
C LYS A 126 -11.67 -12.22 -9.27
N GLY A 127 -11.45 -11.55 -8.13
CA GLY A 127 -11.38 -12.21 -6.83
C GLY A 127 -9.99 -12.76 -6.46
N HIS A 128 -8.94 -12.48 -7.24
CA HIS A 128 -7.61 -13.03 -6.94
C HIS A 128 -7.01 -12.41 -5.67
N LEU A 129 -6.62 -13.26 -4.72
CA LEU A 129 -5.90 -12.85 -3.51
C LEU A 129 -4.40 -12.60 -3.75
N LEU A 130 -3.83 -13.23 -4.78
CA LEU A 130 -2.47 -12.99 -5.24
C LEU A 130 -2.45 -12.55 -6.70
N GLY A 131 -1.59 -11.58 -7.01
CA GLY A 131 -1.34 -11.11 -8.37
C GLY A 131 0.15 -11.15 -8.68
N HIS A 132 0.49 -11.61 -9.88
CA HIS A 132 1.86 -11.47 -10.38
C HIS A 132 2.09 -10.04 -10.87
N VAL A 133 3.01 -9.33 -10.21
CA VAL A 133 3.57 -8.07 -10.70
C VAL A 133 4.75 -8.41 -11.61
N ARG A 134 4.54 -8.30 -12.92
CA ARG A 134 5.56 -8.52 -13.95
C ARG A 134 5.09 -7.91 -15.27
N ASP A 135 6.02 -7.56 -16.13
CA ASP A 135 5.69 -7.19 -17.51
C ASP A 135 5.06 -8.40 -18.22
N GLN A 136 3.82 -8.25 -18.65
CA GLN A 136 3.05 -9.24 -19.41
C GLN A 136 2.87 -8.80 -20.87
N GLY A 137 3.51 -7.70 -21.29
CA GLY A 137 3.31 -7.09 -22.60
C GLY A 137 1.94 -6.40 -22.77
N ALA A 138 1.23 -6.13 -21.67
CA ALA A 138 -0.08 -5.49 -21.71
C ALA A 138 0.03 -3.98 -22.02
N LYS A 139 -1.05 -3.40 -22.56
CA LYS A 139 -1.10 -1.97 -22.93
C LYS A 139 -2.04 -1.20 -21.99
N VAL A 140 -1.52 -0.21 -21.26
CA VAL A 140 -2.31 0.63 -20.34
C VAL A 140 -3.43 1.37 -21.08
N GLU A 141 -3.17 1.76 -22.34
CA GLU A 141 -4.12 2.44 -23.22
C GLU A 141 -5.34 1.57 -23.54
N ALA A 142 -5.22 0.25 -23.40
CA ALA A 142 -6.30 -0.72 -23.55
C ALA A 142 -6.99 -1.07 -22.21
N GLY A 143 -6.73 -0.31 -21.14
CA GLY A 143 -7.31 -0.52 -19.81
C GLY A 143 -6.55 -1.50 -18.92
N ALA A 144 -5.37 -1.98 -19.33
CA ALA A 144 -4.52 -2.82 -18.49
C ALA A 144 -4.06 -2.08 -17.23
N ARG A 145 -3.79 -2.82 -16.15
CA ARG A 145 -3.22 -2.25 -14.92
C ARG A 145 -1.70 -2.11 -15.07
N PHE A 146 -1.11 -1.08 -14.47
CA PHE A 146 0.31 -0.75 -14.63
C PHE A 146 1.26 -1.91 -14.25
N TYR A 147 0.90 -2.70 -13.24
CA TYR A 147 1.69 -3.87 -12.80
C TYR A 147 1.84 -4.97 -13.85
N GLN A 148 1.12 -4.87 -14.98
CA GLN A 148 1.18 -5.79 -16.12
C GLN A 148 2.10 -5.28 -17.25
N THR A 149 2.79 -4.15 -17.04
CA THR A 149 3.55 -3.44 -18.07
C THR A 149 4.97 -3.10 -17.59
N ASN A 150 5.81 -2.58 -18.48
CA ASN A 150 7.15 -2.06 -18.16
C ASN A 150 7.17 -0.56 -17.84
N LYS A 151 6.00 0.10 -17.71
CA LYS A 151 5.94 1.54 -17.44
C LYS A 151 6.21 1.82 -15.97
N LYS A 152 6.81 2.99 -15.70
CA LYS A 152 6.89 3.54 -14.34
C LYS A 152 5.47 3.64 -13.77
N LEU A 153 5.31 3.16 -12.54
CA LEU A 153 4.12 3.38 -11.75
C LEU A 153 4.38 4.57 -10.84
N ASP A 154 3.55 5.62 -10.96
CA ASP A 154 3.66 6.78 -10.09
C ASP A 154 3.18 6.46 -8.67
N TYR A 155 3.53 7.31 -7.72
CA TYR A 155 3.17 7.14 -6.31
C TYR A 155 1.65 7.09 -6.14
N HIS A 156 1.20 6.13 -5.34
CA HIS A 156 -0.20 5.92 -5.06
C HIS A 156 -0.38 5.19 -3.73
N THR A 157 -1.61 5.13 -3.27
CA THR A 157 -2.08 4.27 -2.18
C THR A 157 -3.05 3.24 -2.74
N ASP A 158 -2.99 1.99 -2.26
CA ASP A 158 -4.00 0.98 -2.59
C ASP A 158 -5.20 1.03 -1.63
N SER A 159 -6.30 0.41 -2.03
CA SER A 159 -7.55 0.34 -1.25
C SER A 159 -7.53 -0.78 -0.20
N ALA A 160 -6.49 -0.83 0.64
CA ALA A 160 -6.34 -1.79 1.74
C ALA A 160 -5.54 -1.16 2.90
N ASP A 161 -5.66 -1.74 4.10
CA ASP A 161 -4.91 -1.27 5.28
C ASP A 161 -3.42 -1.60 5.19
N ILE A 162 -3.08 -2.71 4.53
CA ILE A 162 -1.70 -3.18 4.31
C ILE A 162 -1.59 -3.75 2.90
N VAL A 163 -0.54 -3.36 2.18
CA VAL A 163 -0.11 -3.91 0.90
C VAL A 163 1.18 -4.69 1.11
N GLY A 164 1.27 -5.86 0.47
CA GLY A 164 2.47 -6.67 0.50
C GLY A 164 3.01 -7.01 -0.88
N LEU A 165 4.34 -7.08 -0.99
CA LEU A 165 5.05 -7.55 -2.18
C LEU A 165 6.14 -8.54 -1.79
N LEU A 166 6.05 -9.78 -2.27
CA LEU A 166 7.13 -10.78 -2.21
C LEU A 166 7.95 -10.74 -3.51
N CYS A 167 9.25 -10.51 -3.40
CA CYS A 167 10.15 -10.61 -4.54
C CYS A 167 10.51 -12.07 -4.81
N LEU A 168 9.97 -12.65 -5.88
CA LEU A 168 10.40 -13.95 -6.39
C LEU A 168 11.66 -13.84 -7.26
N GLN A 169 11.75 -12.75 -8.04
CA GLN A 169 12.84 -12.49 -8.96
C GLN A 169 12.95 -10.99 -9.22
N LYS A 170 14.19 -10.49 -9.36
CA LYS A 170 14.44 -9.09 -9.74
C LYS A 170 14.21 -8.86 -11.23
N ALA A 171 13.81 -7.64 -11.57
CA ALA A 171 13.85 -7.18 -12.96
C ALA A 171 15.30 -7.18 -13.46
N LYS A 172 15.49 -7.43 -14.78
CA LYS A 172 16.81 -7.36 -15.41
C LYS A 172 17.38 -5.93 -15.41
N GLN A 173 16.49 -4.95 -15.55
CA GLN A 173 16.78 -3.52 -15.53
C GLN A 173 15.53 -2.78 -15.03
N GLY A 174 15.72 -1.71 -14.26
CA GLY A 174 14.64 -1.01 -13.60
C GLY A 174 14.03 -1.83 -12.45
N GLY A 175 12.78 -1.52 -12.10
CA GLY A 175 12.06 -2.23 -11.03
C GLY A 175 12.47 -1.79 -9.63
N GLU A 176 13.14 -0.64 -9.51
CA GLU A 176 13.40 0.00 -8.23
C GLU A 176 12.07 0.35 -7.55
N SER A 177 11.96 0.02 -6.27
CA SER A 177 10.80 0.36 -5.46
C SER A 177 11.07 1.62 -4.67
N PHE A 178 10.07 2.49 -4.59
CA PHE A 178 10.12 3.71 -3.81
C PHE A 178 8.87 3.80 -2.94
N ILE A 179 9.06 4.22 -1.70
CA ILE A 179 7.97 4.54 -0.78
C ILE A 179 8.17 5.94 -0.21
N ALA A 180 7.09 6.60 0.18
CA ALA A 180 7.13 7.90 0.81
C ALA A 180 6.08 7.98 1.92
N SER A 181 6.39 8.69 3.00
CA SER A 181 5.43 8.95 4.06
C SER A 181 4.38 9.96 3.61
N SER A 182 3.12 9.55 3.56
CA SER A 182 1.99 10.45 3.33
C SER A 182 1.83 11.49 4.45
N MET A 183 2.27 11.17 5.67
CA MET A 183 2.27 12.09 6.82
C MET A 183 3.34 13.19 6.66
N ALA A 184 4.52 12.84 6.13
CA ALA A 184 5.53 13.83 5.79
C ALA A 184 5.09 14.71 4.62
N VAL A 185 4.40 14.15 3.62
CA VAL A 185 3.83 14.93 2.50
C VAL A 185 2.81 15.93 3.02
N TYR A 186 1.92 15.49 3.92
CA TYR A 186 0.97 16.36 4.60
C TYR A 186 1.64 17.55 5.29
N ASN A 187 2.71 17.29 6.06
CA ASN A 187 3.46 18.34 6.75
C ASN A 187 4.07 19.36 5.78
N GLU A 188 4.61 18.91 4.65
CA GLU A 188 5.15 19.81 3.62
C GLU A 188 4.04 20.62 2.93
N LEU A 189 2.87 20.03 2.67
CA LEU A 189 1.70 20.76 2.15
C LEU A 189 1.28 21.88 3.09
N VAL A 190 1.06 21.57 4.37
CA VAL A 190 0.66 22.54 5.40
C VAL A 190 1.70 23.65 5.54
N LYS A 191 2.98 23.31 5.50
CA LYS A 191 4.08 24.28 5.62
C LYS A 191 4.19 25.22 4.42
N ARG A 192 4.08 24.69 3.20
CA ARG A 192 4.34 25.45 1.96
C ARG A 192 3.11 26.22 1.47
N ARG A 193 1.93 25.63 1.63
CA ARG A 193 0.65 26.14 1.13
C ARG A 193 -0.47 25.91 2.16
N PRO A 194 -0.41 26.56 3.34
CA PRO A 194 -1.47 26.44 4.35
C PRO A 194 -2.84 26.89 3.83
N ASP A 195 -2.88 27.72 2.80
CA ASP A 195 -4.09 28.14 2.09
C ASP A 195 -4.79 26.98 1.34
N LEU A 196 -4.06 25.92 0.98
CA LEU A 196 -4.62 24.73 0.31
C LEU A 196 -5.20 23.69 1.27
N ILE A 197 -5.04 23.87 2.60
CA ILE A 197 -5.53 22.90 3.60
C ILE A 197 -6.99 22.52 3.37
N PRO A 198 -7.95 23.45 3.16
CA PRO A 198 -9.33 23.06 2.91
C PRO A 198 -9.50 22.09 1.73
N ALA A 199 -8.76 22.29 0.63
CA ALA A 199 -8.84 21.46 -0.58
C ALA A 199 -8.22 20.06 -0.39
N MET A 200 -7.36 19.86 0.61
CA MET A 200 -6.82 18.54 0.97
C MET A 200 -7.91 17.62 1.55
N PHE A 201 -8.96 18.19 2.13
CA PHE A 201 -10.02 17.51 2.87
C PHE A 201 -11.39 17.55 2.19
N THR A 202 -11.49 18.08 0.96
CA THR A 202 -12.68 17.98 0.11
C THR A 202 -12.63 16.76 -0.80
N PRO A 203 -13.77 16.18 -1.21
CA PRO A 203 -13.76 14.96 -2.04
C PRO A 203 -13.21 15.17 -3.46
N TYR A 204 -12.51 14.14 -3.96
CA TYR A 204 -11.97 14.04 -5.33
C TYR A 204 -12.64 12.86 -6.05
N PRO A 205 -13.27 13.08 -7.22
CA PRO A 205 -13.81 11.99 -8.04
C PRO A 205 -12.69 11.08 -8.54
N THR A 206 -12.79 9.79 -8.25
CA THR A 206 -11.78 8.76 -8.53
C THR A 206 -12.43 7.61 -9.29
N ASP A 207 -11.86 7.23 -10.44
CA ASP A 207 -12.37 6.17 -11.32
C ASP A 207 -12.36 4.80 -10.64
N ARG A 208 -13.47 4.06 -10.70
CA ARG A 208 -13.59 2.68 -10.18
C ARG A 208 -12.96 1.62 -11.09
N ARG A 209 -12.39 2.03 -12.23
CA ARG A 209 -11.73 1.15 -13.21
C ARG A 209 -12.63 0.04 -13.74
N GLY A 210 -13.93 0.30 -13.82
CA GLY A 210 -14.95 -0.65 -14.29
C GLY A 210 -15.51 -1.56 -13.20
N GLU A 211 -14.99 -1.51 -11.96
CA GLU A 211 -15.52 -2.26 -10.81
C GLU A 211 -16.65 -1.46 -10.14
N VAL A 212 -17.75 -1.27 -10.87
CA VAL A 212 -18.88 -0.42 -10.49
C VAL A 212 -19.96 -1.24 -9.78
N PRO A 213 -20.23 -1.01 -8.49
CA PRO A 213 -21.35 -1.65 -7.81
C PRO A 213 -22.69 -1.23 -8.41
N GLU A 214 -23.69 -2.09 -8.32
CA GLU A 214 -25.05 -1.79 -8.78
C GLU A 214 -25.58 -0.49 -8.15
N GLY A 215 -26.14 0.39 -8.99
CA GLY A 215 -26.69 1.68 -8.55
C GLY A 215 -25.67 2.73 -8.14
N ARG A 216 -24.37 2.53 -8.42
CA ARG A 216 -23.32 3.52 -8.16
C ARG A 216 -22.80 4.14 -9.45
N ASP A 217 -22.25 5.35 -9.32
CA ASP A 217 -21.50 5.98 -10.40
C ASP A 217 -20.20 5.21 -10.70
N PRO A 218 -19.67 5.33 -11.94
CA PRO A 218 -18.40 4.72 -12.31
C PRO A 218 -17.18 5.38 -11.64
N TRP A 219 -17.39 6.42 -10.83
CA TRP A 219 -16.41 6.98 -9.91
C TRP A 219 -16.90 6.87 -8.45
N PHE A 220 -16.01 7.15 -7.52
CA PHE A 220 -16.33 7.45 -6.13
C PHE A 220 -15.67 8.76 -5.72
N GLU A 221 -16.13 9.36 -4.64
CA GLU A 221 -15.60 10.62 -4.15
C GLU A 221 -14.99 10.40 -2.76
N ILE A 222 -13.72 10.76 -2.61
CA ILE A 222 -13.01 10.69 -1.33
C ILE A 222 -12.01 11.84 -1.24
N PRO A 223 -11.82 12.47 -0.07
CA PRO A 223 -10.71 13.41 0.13
C PRO A 223 -9.36 12.73 0.02
N ILE A 224 -8.33 13.49 -0.39
CA ILE A 224 -6.94 13.00 -0.38
C ILE A 224 -6.52 12.72 1.06
N PHE A 225 -6.80 13.63 1.99
CA PHE A 225 -6.55 13.43 3.41
C PHE A 225 -7.86 13.39 4.19
N ASN A 226 -7.94 12.50 5.17
CA ASN A 226 -9.10 12.36 6.04
C ASN A 226 -8.65 12.47 7.50
N TRP A 227 -9.31 13.34 8.26
CA TRP A 227 -9.06 13.52 9.69
C TRP A 227 -10.24 12.99 10.50
N TYR A 228 -9.99 11.93 11.25
CA TYR A 228 -11.04 11.25 12.01
C TYR A 228 -10.47 10.68 13.30
N HIS A 229 -11.11 10.96 14.44
CA HIS A 229 -10.73 10.44 15.76
C HIS A 229 -9.25 10.68 16.15
N GLY A 230 -8.65 11.78 15.68
CA GLY A 230 -7.26 12.10 16.02
C GLY A 230 -6.23 11.42 15.10
N GLU A 231 -6.69 10.72 14.06
CA GLU A 231 -5.82 10.06 13.09
C GLU A 231 -6.01 10.66 11.69
N LEU A 232 -4.88 10.79 10.99
CA LEU A 232 -4.83 11.25 9.61
C LEU A 232 -4.58 10.05 8.69
N SER A 233 -5.44 9.87 7.69
CA SER A 233 -5.23 8.89 6.62
C SER A 233 -5.14 9.57 5.26
N CYS A 234 -4.51 8.89 4.30
CA CYS A 234 -4.29 9.38 2.95
C CYS A 234 -4.81 8.38 1.92
N VAL A 235 -5.53 8.88 0.92
CA VAL A 235 -5.89 8.13 -0.29
C VAL A 235 -5.49 8.96 -1.50
N TYR A 236 -4.47 8.51 -2.22
CA TYR A 236 -3.93 9.24 -3.37
C TYR A 236 -3.74 8.33 -4.57
N LEU A 237 -4.49 8.61 -5.63
CA LEU A 237 -4.49 7.86 -6.89
C LEU A 237 -4.62 8.86 -8.05
N ARG A 238 -3.61 9.71 -8.26
CA ARG A 238 -3.66 10.83 -9.23
C ARG A 238 -4.20 10.40 -10.60
N HIS A 239 -3.64 9.32 -11.15
CA HIS A 239 -4.07 8.82 -12.46
C HIS A 239 -5.57 8.47 -12.49
N TYR A 240 -6.14 7.91 -11.41
CA TYR A 240 -7.56 7.55 -11.38
C TYR A 240 -8.46 8.77 -11.17
N ILE A 241 -7.97 9.80 -10.49
CA ILE A 241 -8.64 11.09 -10.36
C ILE A 241 -8.71 11.77 -11.73
N GLU A 242 -7.59 11.85 -12.44
CA GLU A 242 -7.52 12.44 -13.79
C GLU A 242 -8.33 11.65 -14.82
N GLU A 243 -8.31 10.31 -14.75
CA GLU A 243 -9.14 9.47 -15.61
C GLU A 243 -10.63 9.66 -15.35
N ALA A 244 -11.06 9.89 -14.09
CA ALA A 244 -12.45 10.25 -13.80
C ALA A 244 -12.82 11.57 -14.49
N GLN A 245 -11.93 12.56 -14.47
CA GLN A 245 -12.14 13.82 -15.17
C GLN A 245 -12.27 13.63 -16.69
N ARG A 246 -11.41 12.80 -17.29
CA ARG A 246 -11.38 12.57 -18.75
C ARG A 246 -12.58 11.73 -19.23
N ARG A 247 -12.96 10.70 -18.48
CA ARG A 247 -13.91 9.67 -18.93
C ARG A 247 -15.36 9.99 -18.59
N PHE A 248 -15.61 10.74 -17.52
CA PHE A 248 -16.97 10.93 -16.99
C PHE A 248 -17.35 12.41 -17.01
N PRO A 249 -18.11 12.86 -18.03
CA PRO A 249 -18.60 14.24 -18.12
C PRO A 249 -19.37 14.71 -16.87
N ASN A 250 -20.06 13.79 -16.21
CA ASN A 250 -20.92 14.05 -15.04
C ASN A 250 -20.19 13.98 -13.69
N ALA A 251 -18.91 13.56 -13.65
CA ALA A 251 -18.14 13.62 -12.41
C ALA A 251 -17.89 15.08 -12.03
N PRO A 252 -17.93 15.44 -10.73
CA PRO A 252 -17.57 16.78 -10.27
C PRO A 252 -16.22 17.24 -10.83
N ARG A 253 -16.14 18.50 -11.26
CA ARG A 253 -14.89 19.04 -11.79
C ARG A 253 -13.99 19.47 -10.65
N LEU A 254 -12.71 19.16 -10.76
CA LEU A 254 -11.71 19.61 -9.78
C LEU A 254 -11.63 21.14 -9.75
N THR A 255 -11.54 21.70 -8.56
CA THR A 255 -11.21 23.12 -8.41
C THR A 255 -9.74 23.37 -8.72
N LYS A 256 -9.38 24.65 -8.88
CA LYS A 256 -7.97 25.04 -9.08
C LYS A 256 -7.10 24.61 -7.90
N GLU A 257 -7.61 24.79 -6.68
CA GLU A 257 -6.92 24.43 -5.44
C GLU A 257 -6.71 22.93 -5.32
N GLN A 258 -7.69 22.13 -5.76
CA GLN A 258 -7.56 20.66 -5.78
C GLN A 258 -6.46 20.20 -6.75
N VAL A 259 -6.35 20.82 -7.93
CA VAL A 259 -5.26 20.55 -8.86
C VAL A 259 -3.91 20.97 -8.27
N GLU A 260 -3.84 22.16 -7.65
CA GLU A 260 -2.62 22.64 -6.99
C GLU A 260 -2.16 21.73 -5.84
N VAL A 261 -3.08 21.12 -5.07
CA VAL A 261 -2.74 20.12 -4.05
C VAL A 261 -2.07 18.91 -4.71
N MET A 262 -2.65 18.35 -5.77
CA MET A 262 -2.07 17.19 -6.46
C MET A 262 -0.70 17.50 -7.07
N ASP A 263 -0.56 18.67 -7.69
CA ASP A 263 0.72 19.12 -8.28
C ASP A 263 1.81 19.29 -7.22
N LEU A 264 1.46 19.83 -6.05
CA LEU A 264 2.42 20.00 -4.96
C LEU A 264 2.80 18.66 -4.32
N ILE A 265 1.86 17.71 -4.18
CA ILE A 265 2.16 16.33 -3.74
C ILE A 265 3.21 15.71 -4.66
N ASP A 266 2.98 15.74 -5.98
CA ASP A 266 3.92 15.15 -6.93
C ASP A 266 5.27 15.85 -6.93
N ALA A 267 5.29 17.17 -6.82
CA ALA A 267 6.53 17.94 -6.72
C ALA A 267 7.35 17.53 -5.50
N ILE A 268 6.72 17.41 -4.32
CA ILE A 268 7.36 16.94 -3.08
C ILE A 268 7.92 15.52 -3.27
N LEU A 269 7.16 14.63 -3.90
CA LEU A 269 7.57 13.24 -4.14
C LEU A 269 8.71 13.08 -5.15
N GLN A 270 9.01 14.11 -5.96
CA GLN A 270 10.20 14.15 -6.80
C GLN A 270 11.44 14.73 -6.09
N GLU A 271 11.30 15.26 -4.87
CA GLU A 271 12.43 15.88 -4.17
C GLU A 271 13.47 14.84 -3.74
N PRO A 272 14.77 15.07 -4.05
CA PRO A 272 15.82 14.18 -3.61
C PRO A 272 15.83 13.98 -2.09
N GLY A 273 15.84 12.72 -1.66
CA GLY A 273 15.84 12.36 -0.25
C GLY A 273 14.47 12.45 0.43
N PHE A 274 13.40 12.77 -0.30
CA PHE A 274 12.04 12.68 0.23
C PHE A 274 11.52 11.22 0.20
N PRO A 275 11.49 10.52 -0.94
CA PRO A 275 11.17 9.08 -0.96
C PRO A 275 12.34 8.24 -0.47
N LEU A 276 12.04 7.09 0.12
CA LEU A 276 13.01 6.03 0.39
C LEU A 276 13.05 5.09 -0.82
N GLN A 277 14.21 4.94 -1.44
CA GLN A 277 14.46 3.88 -2.41
C GLN A 277 14.75 2.57 -1.67
N MET A 278 14.06 1.50 -2.06
CA MET A 278 14.21 0.17 -1.49
C MET A 278 14.69 -0.79 -2.59
N ALA A 279 15.85 -1.39 -2.37
CA ALA A 279 16.34 -2.47 -3.22
C ALA A 279 15.78 -3.79 -2.70
N PHE A 280 14.94 -4.45 -3.50
CA PHE A 280 14.48 -5.81 -3.24
C PHE A 280 15.53 -6.83 -3.65
N GLU A 281 15.71 -7.85 -2.82
CA GLU A 281 16.38 -9.10 -3.16
C GLU A 281 15.36 -10.25 -3.21
N PRO A 282 15.60 -11.32 -4.00
CA PRO A 282 14.73 -12.48 -3.99
C PRO A 282 14.55 -13.03 -2.57
N GLY A 283 13.29 -13.20 -2.15
CA GLY A 283 12.92 -13.61 -0.79
C GLY A 283 12.59 -12.46 0.17
N ASP A 284 12.69 -11.22 -0.29
CA ASP A 284 12.23 -10.05 0.45
C ASP A 284 10.71 -9.91 0.38
N ILE A 285 10.08 -9.57 1.51
CA ILE A 285 8.69 -9.14 1.61
C ILE A 285 8.66 -7.69 2.08
N GLN A 286 8.16 -6.78 1.24
CA GLN A 286 7.79 -5.43 1.66
C GLN A 286 6.33 -5.46 2.13
N LEU A 287 6.06 -4.80 3.25
CA LEU A 287 4.72 -4.52 3.77
C LEU A 287 4.62 -3.02 4.05
N LEU A 288 3.53 -2.36 3.65
CA LEU A 288 3.25 -0.95 3.92
C LEU A 288 1.75 -0.66 3.94
#